data_AF-A0AAD1Z2C2-F1
#
_entry.id   AF-A0AAD1Z2C2-F1
#
_cell.length_a   1.000
_cell.length_b   1.000
_cell.length_c   1.000
_cell.angle_alpha   90.00
_cell.angle_beta   90.00
_cell.angle_gamma   90.00
#
_symmetry.space_group_name_H-M   'P 1'
#
loop_
_entity.id
_entity.type
_entity.pdbx_description
1 polymer ?
#
loop_
_entity_poly.entity_id
_entity_poly.type
_entity_poly.pdbx_seq_one_letter_code
_entity_poly.pdbx_strand_id
1 'polypeptide(L)'
;MANSSPAILPISNPQTTSDATSTTAEQSAVATSAVHSLFSQISGTVRSGLSNSRPWPELVDRSAFSKPESISEATLRIRKNYTYFRINYLSIITVVLAISLLTNPLSLLLLAGLLAAWLFLYIFRSASDPPLTVLGRQFSDRETLVGLIASTVVVIFLTSVGTVLVSALMVGVAIVCLHGAFRAPEDLFLDEQEPQGSVPGFLSFFTGSAPAAPPVPARI
;
A
#
# COMPACT_ATOMS: atom_id res chain seq x y z
N MET A 1 92.49 -2.99 -4.76
CA MET A 1 91.05 -2.90 -5.07
C MET A 1 90.30 -3.57 -3.94
N ALA A 2 89.67 -2.78 -3.06
CA ALA A 2 88.77 -3.26 -2.01
C ALA A 2 87.65 -2.23 -1.88
N ASN A 3 86.44 -2.60 -2.32
CA ASN A 3 85.26 -1.74 -2.30
C ASN A 3 84.29 -2.33 -1.28
N SER A 4 84.19 -1.72 -0.09
CA SER A 4 83.27 -2.10 0.98
C SER A 4 81.84 -1.69 0.59
N SER A 5 80.94 -2.66 0.50
CA SER A 5 79.49 -2.43 0.34
C SER A 5 78.84 -2.14 1.70
N PRO A 6 77.83 -1.27 1.81
CA PRO A 6 77.11 -1.07 3.06
C PRO A 6 76.08 -2.19 3.28
N ALA A 7 75.84 -2.54 4.54
CA ALA A 7 74.83 -3.50 4.96
C ALA A 7 73.41 -2.90 4.80
N ILE A 8 72.56 -3.59 4.04
CA ILE A 8 71.13 -3.28 3.91
C ILE A 8 70.39 -4.05 5.01
N LEU A 9 69.76 -3.31 5.93
CA LEU A 9 68.87 -3.89 6.93
C LEU A 9 67.52 -4.24 6.28
N PRO A 10 66.91 -5.40 6.57
CA PRO A 10 65.57 -5.72 6.10
C PRO A 10 64.54 -4.82 6.79
N ILE A 11 63.77 -4.08 5.98
CA ILE A 11 62.60 -3.34 6.43
C ILE A 11 61.47 -4.38 6.58
N SER A 12 61.08 -4.69 7.81
CA SER A 12 59.86 -5.46 8.07
C SER A 12 58.65 -4.69 7.57
N ASN A 13 58.14 -5.06 6.41
CA ASN A 13 56.80 -4.70 5.97
C ASN A 13 55.82 -5.52 6.82
N PRO A 14 54.89 -4.93 7.59
CA PRO A 14 53.81 -5.71 8.17
C PRO A 14 52.93 -6.18 7.02
N GLN A 15 53.20 -7.42 6.60
CA GLN A 15 52.32 -8.20 5.76
C GLN A 15 51.03 -8.36 6.54
N THR A 16 50.00 -7.63 6.14
CA THR A 16 48.61 -7.94 6.49
C THR A 16 48.34 -9.31 5.89
N THR A 17 48.57 -10.34 6.69
CA THR A 17 47.92 -11.64 6.52
C THR A 17 46.43 -11.38 6.62
N SER A 18 45.78 -11.25 5.46
CA SER A 18 44.34 -11.34 5.36
C SER A 18 43.93 -12.74 5.81
N ASP A 19 43.64 -12.87 7.10
CA ASP A 19 42.94 -14.01 7.65
C ASP A 19 41.58 -14.09 6.94
N ALA A 20 41.38 -15.19 6.23
CA ALA A 20 40.16 -15.53 5.50
C ALA A 20 38.99 -15.92 6.43
N THR A 21 38.82 -15.23 7.56
CA THR A 21 37.83 -15.56 8.60
C THR A 21 36.93 -14.39 8.98
N SER A 22 37.16 -13.16 8.50
CA SER A 22 36.34 -11.97 8.85
C SER A 22 35.27 -11.58 7.82
N THR A 23 35.19 -12.23 6.66
CA THR A 23 34.24 -11.84 5.60
C THR A 23 32.78 -12.20 5.90
N THR A 24 32.49 -13.15 6.79
CA THR A 24 31.11 -13.59 7.07
C THR A 24 30.41 -12.74 8.13
N ALA A 25 31.16 -12.20 9.11
CA ALA A 25 30.61 -11.42 10.22
C ALA A 25 30.21 -9.99 9.79
N GLU A 26 31.03 -9.32 8.98
CA GLU A 26 30.72 -7.98 8.47
C GLU A 26 29.57 -7.98 7.45
N GLN A 27 29.49 -8.98 6.58
CA GLN A 27 28.35 -9.11 5.64
C GLN A 27 27.01 -9.37 6.35
N SER A 28 27.03 -10.15 7.44
CA SER A 28 25.82 -10.42 8.23
C SER A 28 25.34 -9.19 9.02
N ALA A 29 26.26 -8.34 9.49
CA ALA A 29 25.95 -7.08 10.18
C ALA A 29 25.35 -6.02 9.23
N VAL A 30 25.85 -5.94 7.99
CA VAL A 30 25.30 -5.03 6.96
C VAL A 30 23.91 -5.49 6.51
N ALA A 31 23.70 -6.79 6.31
CA ALA A 31 22.40 -7.34 5.90
C ALA A 31 21.31 -7.11 6.97
N THR A 32 21.64 -7.33 8.25
CA THR A 32 20.71 -7.06 9.37
C THR A 32 20.36 -5.57 9.47
N SER A 33 21.36 -4.69 9.36
CA SER A 33 21.14 -3.22 9.34
C SER A 33 20.21 -2.77 8.20
N ALA A 34 20.41 -3.28 6.99
CA ALA A 34 19.56 -2.99 5.84
C ALA A 34 18.10 -3.45 6.08
N VAL A 35 17.90 -4.68 6.58
CA VAL A 35 16.56 -5.21 6.90
C VAL A 35 15.86 -4.37 7.98
N HIS A 36 16.59 -3.95 9.02
CA HIS A 36 16.04 -3.09 10.07
C HIS A 36 15.61 -1.72 9.53
N SER A 37 16.39 -1.12 8.61
CA SER A 37 16.04 0.16 7.99
C SER A 37 14.85 0.07 7.04
N LEU A 38 14.69 -1.06 6.32
CA LEU A 38 13.51 -1.31 5.52
C LEU A 38 12.28 -1.50 6.42
N PHE A 39 12.42 -2.24 7.51
CA PHE A 39 11.33 -2.43 8.47
C PHE A 39 10.89 -1.11 9.11
N SER A 40 11.82 -0.22 9.47
CA SER A 40 11.48 1.10 10.02
C SER A 40 10.77 1.98 8.98
N GLN A 41 11.19 1.94 7.71
CA GLN A 41 10.52 2.67 6.62
C GLN A 41 9.11 2.13 6.34
N ILE A 42 8.96 0.80 6.28
CA ILE A 42 7.66 0.15 6.05
C ILE A 42 6.73 0.43 7.23
N SER A 43 7.20 0.24 8.46
CA SER A 43 6.40 0.49 9.65
C SER A 43 6.03 1.98 9.80
N GLY A 44 6.93 2.89 9.45
CA GLY A 44 6.64 4.33 9.37
C GLY A 44 5.55 4.65 8.35
N THR A 45 5.64 4.07 7.15
CA THR A 45 4.65 4.24 6.07
C THR A 45 3.29 3.67 6.46
N VAL A 46 3.25 2.46 7.02
CA VAL A 46 2.02 1.83 7.50
C VAL A 46 1.41 2.64 8.63
N ARG A 47 2.22 3.09 9.59
CA ARG A 47 1.74 3.92 10.72
C ARG A 47 1.18 5.25 10.24
N SER A 48 1.84 5.91 9.30
CA SER A 48 1.38 7.16 8.69
C SER A 48 0.10 6.95 7.87
N GLY A 49 -0.01 5.83 7.13
CA GLY A 49 -1.24 5.44 6.45
C GLY A 49 -2.38 5.23 7.45
N LEU A 50 -2.13 4.49 8.52
CA LEU A 50 -3.14 4.19 9.55
C LEU A 50 -3.50 5.41 10.41
N SER A 51 -2.59 6.37 10.61
CA SER A 51 -2.92 7.62 11.32
C SER A 51 -3.88 8.51 10.54
N ASN A 52 -3.93 8.36 9.21
CA ASN A 52 -4.91 9.01 8.35
C ASN A 52 -6.27 8.26 8.33
N SER A 53 -6.39 7.12 9.03
CA SER A 53 -7.67 6.42 9.15
C SER A 53 -8.63 7.18 10.08
N ARG A 54 -9.92 7.09 9.78
CA ARG A 54 -10.97 7.58 10.68
C ARG A 54 -10.99 6.74 11.95
N PRO A 55 -11.44 7.28 13.09
CA PRO A 55 -11.56 6.52 14.32
C PRO A 55 -12.36 5.23 14.10
N TRP A 56 -11.76 4.08 14.40
CA TRP A 56 -12.41 2.78 14.26
C TRP A 56 -13.74 2.64 15.04
N PRO A 57 -13.92 3.26 16.22
CA PRO A 57 -15.23 3.26 16.88
C PRO A 57 -16.33 3.92 16.05
N GLU A 58 -15.99 4.95 15.29
CA GLU A 58 -16.92 5.66 14.41
C GLU A 58 -17.37 4.79 13.22
N LEU A 59 -16.44 3.98 12.70
CA LEU A 59 -16.74 3.00 11.65
C LEU A 59 -17.76 1.96 12.14
N VAL A 60 -17.63 1.48 13.38
CA VAL A 60 -18.44 0.39 13.94
C VAL A 60 -19.62 0.91 14.77
N ASP A 61 -19.92 2.21 14.69
CA ASP A 61 -21.02 2.80 15.43
C ASP A 61 -22.37 2.21 14.99
N ARG A 62 -22.95 1.38 15.85
CA ARG A 62 -24.22 0.67 15.61
C ARG A 62 -25.40 1.62 15.47
N SER A 63 -25.34 2.80 16.09
CA SER A 63 -26.43 3.76 16.05
C SER A 63 -26.60 4.39 14.65
N ALA A 64 -25.53 4.43 13.86
CA ALA A 64 -25.53 4.96 12.51
C ALA A 64 -26.02 3.96 11.44
N PHE A 65 -26.41 2.74 11.81
CA PHE A 65 -26.89 1.75 10.84
C PHE A 65 -28.40 1.84 10.64
N SER A 66 -28.83 1.99 9.39
CA SER A 66 -30.23 1.98 8.98
C SER A 66 -30.42 1.24 7.65
N LYS A 67 -31.59 0.65 7.45
CA LYS A 67 -31.91 -0.07 6.20
C LYS A 67 -32.15 0.96 5.09
N PRO A 68 -31.49 0.86 3.92
CA PRO A 68 -31.78 1.74 2.79
C PRO A 68 -33.18 1.41 2.23
N GLU A 69 -33.91 2.45 1.85
CA GLU A 69 -35.27 2.37 1.28
C GLU A 69 -35.24 1.98 -0.20
N SER A 70 -34.15 2.30 -0.90
CA SER A 70 -33.98 2.02 -2.33
C SER A 70 -32.54 1.70 -2.72
N ILE A 71 -32.37 1.07 -3.90
CA ILE A 71 -31.03 0.78 -4.47
C ILE A 71 -30.28 2.08 -4.81
N SER A 72 -31.00 3.12 -5.27
CA SER A 72 -30.42 4.44 -5.55
C SER A 72 -29.85 5.07 -4.29
N GLU A 73 -30.60 4.99 -3.18
CA GLU A 73 -30.14 5.50 -1.89
C GLU A 73 -28.94 4.70 -1.38
N ALA A 74 -29.00 3.36 -1.42
CA ALA A 74 -27.89 2.49 -1.03
C ALA A 74 -26.60 2.84 -1.79
N THR A 75 -26.70 3.10 -3.10
CA THR A 75 -25.56 3.48 -3.94
C THR A 75 -24.98 4.84 -3.54
N LEU A 76 -25.85 5.81 -3.20
CA LEU A 76 -25.42 7.12 -2.72
C LEU A 76 -24.72 7.02 -1.36
N ARG A 77 -25.29 6.25 -0.43
CA ARG A 77 -24.68 5.95 0.89
C ARG A 77 -23.30 5.30 0.71
N ILE A 78 -23.17 4.30 -0.17
CA ILE A 78 -21.88 3.67 -0.49
C ILE A 78 -20.87 4.72 -0.96
N ARG A 79 -21.25 5.60 -1.89
CA ARG A 79 -20.33 6.63 -2.43
C ARG A 79 -19.88 7.63 -1.36
N LYS A 80 -20.80 8.13 -0.53
CA LYS A 80 -20.48 9.06 0.58
C LYS A 80 -19.55 8.36 1.59
N ASN A 81 -19.92 7.17 2.05
CA ASN A 81 -19.15 6.40 3.03
C ASN A 81 -17.77 5.95 2.51
N TYR A 82 -17.64 5.59 1.22
CA TYR A 82 -16.35 5.22 0.62
C TYR A 82 -15.33 6.36 0.69
N THR A 83 -15.75 7.57 0.34
CA THR A 83 -14.87 8.74 0.42
C THR A 83 -14.50 9.05 1.87
N TYR A 84 -15.46 8.90 2.79
CA TYR A 84 -15.24 9.19 4.22
C TYR A 84 -14.29 8.18 4.90
N PHE A 85 -14.50 6.87 4.70
CA PHE A 85 -13.75 5.77 5.33
C PHE A 85 -12.72 5.10 4.43
N ARG A 86 -12.27 5.78 3.36
CA ARG A 86 -11.38 5.20 2.33
C ARG A 86 -10.23 4.38 2.92
N ILE A 87 -9.51 4.95 3.91
CA ILE A 87 -8.36 4.29 4.53
C ILE A 87 -8.77 3.10 5.40
N ASN A 88 -9.87 3.20 6.15
CA ASN A 88 -10.40 2.08 6.95
C ASN A 88 -10.86 0.92 6.04
N TYR A 89 -11.54 1.21 4.92
CA TYR A 89 -11.97 0.21 3.95
C TYR A 89 -10.79 -0.48 3.26
N LEU A 90 -9.77 0.28 2.83
CA LEU A 90 -8.55 -0.30 2.30
C LEU A 90 -7.85 -1.18 3.34
N SER A 91 -7.87 -0.78 4.60
CA SER A 91 -7.31 -1.58 5.70
C SER A 91 -8.08 -2.90 5.89
N ILE A 92 -9.41 -2.87 5.88
CA ILE A 92 -10.25 -4.07 5.96
C ILE A 92 -9.98 -5.02 4.79
N ILE A 93 -9.98 -4.51 3.55
CA ILE A 93 -9.69 -5.31 2.35
C ILE A 93 -8.30 -5.94 2.48
N THR A 94 -7.29 -5.16 2.90
CA THR A 94 -5.92 -5.65 3.09
C THR A 94 -5.87 -6.77 4.14
N VAL A 95 -6.59 -6.64 5.25
CA VAL A 95 -6.68 -7.70 6.28
C VAL A 95 -7.34 -8.96 5.73
N VAL A 96 -8.44 -8.83 4.98
CA VAL A 96 -9.10 -9.98 4.34
C VAL A 96 -8.16 -10.68 3.36
N LEU A 97 -7.43 -9.93 2.53
CA LEU A 97 -6.42 -10.48 1.62
C LEU A 97 -5.30 -11.18 2.39
N ALA A 98 -4.79 -10.57 3.46
CA ALA A 98 -3.72 -11.14 4.27
C ALA A 98 -4.14 -12.47 4.90
N ILE A 99 -5.32 -12.54 5.51
CA ILE A 99 -5.87 -13.78 6.10
C ILE A 99 -6.09 -14.84 5.02
N SER A 100 -6.60 -14.45 3.85
CA SER A 100 -6.84 -15.38 2.73
C SER A 100 -5.54 -15.96 2.17
N LEU A 101 -4.47 -15.17 2.13
CA LEU A 101 -3.15 -15.68 1.75
C LEU A 101 -2.54 -16.56 2.84
N LEU A 102 -2.69 -16.18 4.12
CA LEU A 102 -2.13 -16.93 5.25
C LEU A 102 -2.77 -18.32 5.42
N THR A 103 -4.04 -18.47 5.03
CA THR A 103 -4.75 -19.75 5.00
C THR A 103 -4.33 -20.66 3.84
N ASN A 104 -3.53 -20.16 2.88
CA ASN A 104 -3.01 -20.92 1.74
C ASN A 104 -1.46 -21.02 1.80
N PRO A 105 -0.91 -21.89 2.67
CA PRO A 105 0.53 -21.90 2.98
C PRO A 105 1.43 -22.23 1.78
N LEU A 106 0.99 -23.10 0.86
CA LEU A 106 1.74 -23.43 -0.35
C LEU A 106 1.85 -22.21 -1.29
N SER A 107 0.73 -21.54 -1.52
CA SER A 107 0.64 -20.30 -2.30
C SER A 107 1.56 -19.23 -1.71
N LEU A 108 1.51 -19.06 -0.37
CA LEU A 108 2.39 -18.13 0.34
C LEU A 108 3.86 -18.49 0.17
N LEU A 109 4.23 -19.76 0.33
CA LEU A 109 5.61 -20.23 0.20
C LEU A 109 6.17 -19.96 -1.21
N LEU A 110 5.41 -20.27 -2.25
CA LEU A 110 5.84 -20.05 -3.63
C LEU A 110 5.93 -18.55 -3.97
N LEU A 111 4.98 -17.75 -3.49
CA LEU A 111 5.03 -16.30 -3.66
C LEU A 111 6.22 -15.68 -2.92
N ALA A 112 6.50 -16.14 -1.70
CA ALA A 112 7.64 -15.70 -0.90
C ALA A 112 8.98 -16.09 -1.54
N GLY A 113 9.10 -17.32 -2.06
CA GLY A 113 10.28 -17.76 -2.80
C GLY A 113 10.49 -16.97 -4.09
N LEU A 114 9.42 -16.69 -4.83
CA LEU A 114 9.46 -15.85 -6.03
C LEU A 114 9.88 -14.42 -5.70
N LEU A 115 9.31 -13.82 -4.65
CA LEU A 115 9.69 -12.48 -4.18
C LEU A 115 11.15 -12.46 -3.72
N ALA A 116 11.60 -13.47 -2.98
CA ALA A 116 13.00 -13.59 -2.56
C ALA A 116 13.94 -13.66 -3.76
N ALA A 117 13.56 -14.38 -4.83
CA ALA A 117 14.35 -14.42 -6.07
C ALA A 117 14.43 -13.03 -6.74
N TRP A 118 13.32 -12.29 -6.84
CA TRP A 118 13.33 -10.90 -7.35
C TRP A 118 14.23 -9.98 -6.52
N LEU A 119 14.07 -9.99 -5.21
CA LEU A 119 14.86 -9.15 -4.31
C LEU A 119 16.34 -9.50 -4.36
N PHE A 120 16.67 -10.79 -4.33
CA PHE A 120 18.05 -11.26 -4.41
C PHE A 120 18.71 -10.82 -5.72
N LEU A 121 18.05 -11.03 -6.86
CA LEU A 121 18.64 -10.78 -8.18
C LEU A 121 18.75 -9.30 -8.55
N TYR A 122 17.88 -8.43 -8.03
CA TYR A 122 17.80 -7.03 -8.47
C TYR A 122 17.99 -5.99 -7.36
N ILE A 123 17.86 -6.35 -6.09
CA ILE A 123 18.10 -5.42 -4.96
C ILE A 123 19.40 -5.77 -4.24
N PHE A 124 19.62 -7.04 -3.95
CA PHE A 124 20.81 -7.46 -3.20
C PHE A 124 22.02 -7.75 -4.08
N ARG A 125 21.81 -8.19 -5.33
CA ARG A 125 22.89 -8.32 -6.32
C ARG A 125 23.29 -6.94 -6.82
N SER A 126 24.56 -6.58 -6.63
CA SER A 126 25.09 -5.32 -7.14
C SER A 126 25.39 -5.42 -8.64
N ALA A 127 25.31 -4.29 -9.36
CA ALA A 127 25.57 -4.25 -10.81
C ALA A 127 27.01 -4.65 -11.21
N SER A 128 27.91 -4.76 -10.22
CA SER A 128 29.29 -5.21 -10.37
C SER A 128 29.47 -6.73 -10.21
N ASP A 129 28.42 -7.46 -9.85
CA ASP A 129 28.52 -8.92 -9.65
C ASP A 129 28.55 -9.67 -11.00
N PRO A 130 29.28 -10.80 -11.07
CA PRO A 130 29.35 -11.61 -12.28
C PRO A 130 27.97 -12.15 -12.69
N PRO A 131 27.75 -12.41 -14.00
CA PRO A 131 26.48 -12.91 -14.52
C PRO A 131 26.08 -14.22 -13.84
N LEU A 132 24.77 -14.44 -13.73
CA LEU A 132 24.23 -15.59 -13.01
C LEU A 132 24.76 -16.90 -13.64
N THR A 133 25.47 -17.71 -12.86
CA THR A 133 25.96 -19.01 -13.32
C THR A 133 25.11 -20.11 -12.72
N VAL A 134 24.43 -20.88 -13.59
CA VAL A 134 23.66 -22.06 -13.17
C VAL A 134 24.19 -23.25 -13.95
N LEU A 135 24.59 -24.32 -13.24
CA LEU A 135 25.14 -25.54 -13.83
C LEU A 135 26.34 -25.29 -14.78
N GLY A 136 27.17 -24.29 -14.46
CA GLY A 136 28.35 -23.94 -15.27
C GLY A 136 28.08 -23.09 -16.51
N ARG A 137 26.81 -22.73 -16.79
CA ARG A 137 26.44 -21.80 -17.87
C ARG A 137 26.19 -20.40 -17.29
N GLN A 138 26.79 -19.39 -17.92
CA GLN A 138 26.51 -17.98 -17.65
C GLN A 138 25.21 -17.57 -18.36
N PHE A 139 24.30 -16.97 -17.61
CA PHE A 139 23.06 -16.39 -18.10
C PHE A 139 23.20 -14.88 -18.18
N SER A 140 22.79 -14.31 -19.30
CA SER A 140 22.67 -12.87 -19.46
C SER A 140 21.54 -12.31 -18.59
N ASP A 141 21.57 -11.00 -18.33
CA ASP A 141 20.53 -10.33 -17.55
C ASP A 141 19.15 -10.43 -18.22
N ARG A 142 19.11 -10.47 -19.56
CA ARG A 142 17.86 -10.68 -20.32
C ARG A 142 17.31 -12.08 -20.12
N GLU A 143 18.16 -13.11 -20.20
CA GLU A 143 17.72 -14.50 -19.94
C GLU A 143 17.25 -14.66 -18.50
N THR A 144 17.94 -14.04 -17.54
CA THR A 144 17.55 -14.04 -16.12
C THR A 144 16.19 -13.37 -15.93
N LEU A 145 15.99 -12.19 -16.53
CA LEU A 145 14.72 -11.47 -16.49
C LEU A 145 13.58 -12.30 -17.10
N VAL A 146 13.81 -12.86 -18.29
CA VAL A 146 12.82 -13.71 -18.99
C VAL A 146 12.49 -14.94 -18.14
N GLY A 147 13.49 -15.58 -17.55
CA GLY A 147 13.30 -16.72 -16.64
C GLY A 147 12.49 -16.34 -15.40
N LEU A 148 12.73 -15.16 -14.84
CA LEU A 148 12.02 -14.68 -13.65
C LEU A 148 10.57 -14.29 -13.95
N ILE A 149 10.32 -13.68 -15.11
CA ILE A 149 8.97 -13.44 -15.63
C ILE A 149 8.25 -14.76 -15.89
N ALA A 150 8.89 -15.72 -16.57
CA ALA A 150 8.32 -17.02 -16.84
C ALA A 150 8.00 -17.79 -15.54
N SER A 151 8.91 -17.75 -14.57
CA SER A 151 8.68 -18.31 -13.22
C SER A 151 7.50 -17.64 -12.53
N THR A 152 7.35 -16.32 -12.64
CA THR A 152 6.20 -15.58 -12.11
C THR A 152 4.88 -16.08 -12.73
N VAL A 153 4.85 -16.23 -14.06
CA VAL A 153 3.70 -16.79 -14.78
C VAL A 153 3.42 -18.20 -14.29
N VAL A 154 4.42 -19.08 -14.28
CA VAL A 154 4.29 -20.47 -13.84
C VAL A 154 3.75 -20.56 -12.41
N VAL A 155 4.28 -19.79 -11.47
CA VAL A 155 3.80 -19.74 -10.08
C VAL A 155 2.33 -19.31 -10.06
N ILE A 156 1.94 -18.24 -10.76
CA ILE A 156 0.56 -17.76 -10.80
C ILE A 156 -0.40 -18.81 -11.37
N PHE A 157 -0.02 -19.55 -12.41
CA PHE A 157 -0.87 -20.56 -13.04
C PHE A 157 -0.90 -21.90 -12.31
N LEU A 158 0.21 -22.32 -11.70
CA LEU A 158 0.29 -23.57 -10.92
C LEU A 158 -0.34 -23.44 -9.54
N THR A 159 -0.50 -22.22 -9.02
CA THR A 159 -1.07 -21.99 -7.69
C THR A 159 -2.50 -21.48 -7.75
N SER A 160 -3.21 -21.69 -6.65
CA SER A 160 -4.51 -21.05 -6.39
C SER A 160 -4.39 -19.56 -6.05
N VAL A 161 -3.20 -18.93 -6.11
CA VAL A 161 -2.97 -17.51 -5.73
C VAL A 161 -3.98 -16.61 -6.41
N GLY A 162 -4.16 -16.75 -7.73
CA GLY A 162 -5.09 -15.92 -8.49
C GLY A 162 -6.53 -16.04 -7.98
N THR A 163 -7.01 -17.26 -7.80
CA THR A 163 -8.36 -17.52 -7.28
C THR A 163 -8.56 -17.03 -5.85
N VAL A 164 -7.53 -17.16 -4.99
CA VAL A 164 -7.55 -16.70 -3.60
C VAL A 164 -7.59 -15.18 -3.53
N LEU A 165 -6.79 -14.49 -4.35
CA LEU A 165 -6.79 -13.03 -4.40
C LEU A 165 -8.13 -12.48 -4.91
N VAL A 166 -8.68 -13.06 -5.98
CA VAL A 166 -9.97 -12.63 -6.54
C VAL A 166 -11.10 -12.88 -5.55
N SER A 167 -11.16 -14.05 -4.91
CA SER A 167 -12.22 -14.36 -3.95
C SER A 167 -12.11 -13.48 -2.69
N ALA A 168 -10.90 -13.28 -2.16
CA ALA A 168 -10.66 -12.40 -1.01
C ALA A 168 -11.03 -10.95 -1.32
N LEU A 169 -10.69 -10.46 -2.52
CA LEU A 169 -11.07 -9.12 -2.96
C LEU A 169 -12.60 -8.98 -3.07
N MET A 170 -13.28 -9.96 -3.65
CA MET A 170 -14.75 -9.97 -3.74
C MET A 170 -15.41 -9.94 -2.36
N VAL A 171 -14.90 -10.74 -1.42
CA VAL A 171 -15.37 -10.73 -0.03
C VAL A 171 -15.11 -9.36 0.62
N GLY A 172 -13.91 -8.79 0.46
CA GLY A 172 -13.58 -7.47 0.99
C GLY A 172 -14.47 -6.35 0.43
N VAL A 173 -14.69 -6.34 -0.88
CA VAL A 173 -15.60 -5.41 -1.55
C VAL A 173 -17.03 -5.60 -1.04
N ALA A 174 -17.50 -6.84 -0.90
CA ALA A 174 -18.85 -7.12 -0.38
C ALA A 174 -19.02 -6.58 1.04
N ILE A 175 -18.03 -6.75 1.92
CA ILE A 175 -18.04 -6.20 3.29
C ILE A 175 -18.14 -4.66 3.26
N VAL A 176 -17.32 -4.02 2.43
CA VAL A 176 -17.29 -2.55 2.30
C VAL A 176 -18.60 -2.02 1.72
N CYS A 177 -19.14 -2.66 0.69
CA CYS A 177 -20.42 -2.29 0.10
C CYS A 177 -21.57 -2.48 1.09
N LEU A 178 -21.59 -3.60 1.82
CA LEU A 178 -22.61 -3.86 2.83
C LEU A 178 -22.55 -2.81 3.95
N HIS A 179 -21.36 -2.56 4.48
CA HIS A 179 -21.17 -1.51 5.48
C HIS A 179 -21.59 -0.13 4.93
N GLY A 180 -21.12 0.24 3.74
CA GLY A 180 -21.38 1.54 3.12
C GLY A 180 -22.85 1.76 2.74
N ALA A 181 -23.60 0.70 2.43
CA ALA A 181 -25.03 0.78 2.11
C ALA A 181 -25.90 0.94 3.38
N PHE A 182 -25.53 0.26 4.47
CA PHE A 182 -26.32 0.25 5.70
C PHE A 182 -25.91 1.36 6.68
N ARG A 183 -24.73 1.96 6.57
CA ARG A 183 -24.35 3.13 7.38
C ARG A 183 -24.96 4.40 6.80
N ALA A 184 -25.80 5.07 7.59
CA ALA A 184 -26.47 6.31 7.24
C ALA A 184 -25.47 7.49 7.33
N PRO A 185 -25.20 8.24 6.24
CA PRO A 185 -24.36 9.42 6.30
C PRO A 185 -25.08 10.56 7.04
N GLU A 186 -24.41 11.20 8.01
CA GLU A 186 -24.98 12.32 8.78
C GLU A 186 -25.50 13.45 7.88
N ASP A 187 -24.77 13.77 6.81
CA ASP A 187 -25.12 14.84 5.86
C ASP A 187 -26.28 14.50 4.91
N LEU A 188 -26.64 13.21 4.75
CA LEU A 188 -27.71 12.83 3.82
C LEU A 188 -29.09 13.18 4.35
N PHE A 189 -29.28 13.16 5.67
CA PHE A 189 -30.55 13.49 6.31
C PHE A 189 -30.75 15.00 6.42
N LEU A 190 -29.68 15.79 6.48
CA LEU A 190 -29.78 17.26 6.47
C LEU A 190 -30.32 17.78 5.14
N ASP A 191 -29.90 17.17 4.02
CA ASP A 191 -30.40 17.49 2.67
C ASP A 191 -31.88 17.11 2.46
N GLU A 192 -32.39 16.10 3.17
CA GLU A 192 -33.78 15.62 3.07
C GLU A 192 -34.73 16.28 4.11
N GLN A 193 -34.15 16.83 5.18
CA GLN A 193 -34.87 17.49 6.27
C GLN A 193 -34.96 19.02 6.07
N GLU A 194 -34.23 19.59 5.12
CA GLU A 194 -34.68 20.79 4.42
C GLU A 194 -35.99 20.44 3.71
N PRO A 195 -37.16 20.96 4.14
CA PRO A 195 -38.38 20.80 3.37
C PRO A 195 -38.11 21.28 1.94
N GLN A 196 -38.81 20.72 0.96
CA GLN A 196 -38.75 21.11 -0.46
C GLN A 196 -39.19 22.57 -0.74
N GLY A 197 -38.62 23.54 -0.03
CA GLY A 197 -38.99 24.95 0.03
C GLY A 197 -37.79 25.90 -0.04
N SER A 198 -36.56 25.39 -0.15
CA SER A 198 -35.37 26.25 -0.22
C SER A 198 -34.24 25.59 -1.00
N VAL A 199 -34.46 25.31 -2.28
CA VAL A 199 -33.32 25.31 -3.22
C VAL A 199 -32.95 26.79 -3.40
N PRO A 200 -31.81 27.31 -2.92
CA PRO A 200 -31.34 28.61 -3.35
C PRO A 200 -30.72 28.38 -4.74
N GLY A 201 -31.61 28.07 -5.69
CA GLY A 201 -31.27 27.95 -7.09
C GLY A 201 -30.83 29.32 -7.57
N PHE A 202 -29.85 29.32 -8.45
CA PHE A 202 -29.21 30.47 -9.09
C PHE A 202 -30.18 31.53 -9.70
N LEU A 203 -31.49 31.26 -9.68
CA LEU A 203 -32.58 32.10 -10.15
C LEU A 203 -33.08 33.15 -9.14
N SER A 204 -32.74 33.07 -7.85
CA SER A 204 -33.11 34.14 -6.88
C SER A 204 -32.44 35.48 -7.17
N PHE A 205 -31.40 35.50 -8.00
CA PHE A 205 -30.73 36.74 -8.45
C PHE A 205 -31.54 37.49 -9.52
N PHE A 206 -32.47 36.82 -10.21
CA PHE A 206 -33.24 37.41 -11.31
C PHE A 206 -34.64 37.90 -10.93
N THR A 207 -35.15 37.55 -9.74
CA THR A 207 -36.52 37.88 -9.31
C THR A 207 -36.59 38.97 -8.23
N GLY A 208 -35.45 39.53 -7.81
CA GLY A 208 -35.36 40.53 -6.75
C GLY A 208 -35.31 41.98 -7.24
N SER A 209 -36.35 42.47 -7.92
CA SER A 209 -36.59 43.92 -8.04
C SER A 209 -38.06 44.21 -8.32
N ALA A 210 -38.85 44.33 -7.26
CA ALA A 210 -40.13 45.02 -7.31
C ALA A 210 -39.96 46.37 -6.60
N PRO A 211 -40.30 47.51 -7.22
CA PRO A 211 -40.14 48.81 -6.58
C PRO A 211 -41.19 48.99 -5.47
N ALA A 212 -40.74 49.50 -4.33
CA ALA A 212 -41.59 49.86 -3.22
C ALA A 212 -42.61 50.95 -3.62
N ALA A 213 -43.89 50.72 -3.29
CA ALA A 213 -44.96 51.70 -3.49
C ALA A 213 -44.81 52.90 -2.53
N PRO A 214 -45.12 54.14 -2.94
CA PRO A 214 -44.97 55.32 -2.10
C PRO A 214 -46.14 55.46 -1.09
N PRO A 215 -45.92 56.11 0.07
CA PRO A 215 -46.95 56.31 1.09
C PRO A 215 -47.95 57.40 0.69
N VAL A 216 -49.23 57.11 0.87
CA VAL A 216 -50.36 58.03 0.68
C VAL A 216 -50.47 58.96 1.90
N PRO A 217 -50.53 60.30 1.73
CA PRO A 217 -50.74 61.21 2.86
C PRO A 217 -52.21 61.23 3.30
N ALA A 218 -52.43 61.11 4.61
CA ALA A 218 -53.73 61.26 5.25
C ALA A 218 -54.19 62.73 5.22
N ARG A 219 -55.47 62.95 4.94
CA ARG A 219 -56.13 64.26 4.91
C ARG A 219 -57.17 64.31 6.03
N ILE A 220 -56.95 65.14 7.07
CA ILE A 220 -57.93 66.02 7.74
C ILE A 220 -57.17 67.23 8.28
#